data_AF-A0AAQ3WER9-F1
#
_entry.id   AF-A0AAQ3WER9-F1
#
_cell.length_a   1.000
_cell.length_b   1.000
_cell.length_c   1.000
_cell.angle_alpha   90.00
_cell.angle_beta   90.00
_cell.angle_gamma   90.00
#
_symmetry.space_group_name_H-M   'P 1'
#
loop_
_entity.id
_entity.type
_entity.pdbx_description
1 polymer ?
#
loop_
_entity_poly.entity_id
_entity_poly.type
_entity_poly.pdbx_seq_one_letter_code
_entity_poly.pdbx_strand_id
1 'polypeptide(L)'
;MDAKHWIRTIVGMFELLPKSLTSRRYNLHRASFKDEFKKAFEDQHVLEGLVEMKLQEFLNLKQGNKTVLEYIHSFNDLAQYAPAQVASDDSKKMYFSRGLSPKMRVKVNMSYSSFHQMVNDAI
;
A
#
# COMPACT_ATOMS: atom_id res chain seq x y z
N MET A 1 14.81 14.92 -0.93
CA MET A 1 13.65 15.05 -0.03
C MET A 1 12.52 14.23 -0.61
N ASP A 2 11.95 13.28 0.17
CA ASP A 2 10.98 12.26 -0.28
C ASP A 2 9.53 12.73 -0.03
N ALA A 3 8.59 12.35 -0.89
CA ALA A 3 7.15 12.60 -0.78
C ALA A 3 6.55 12.13 0.55
N LYS A 4 7.09 11.07 1.16
CA LYS A 4 6.70 10.66 2.53
C LYS A 4 7.06 11.70 3.59
N HIS A 5 8.15 12.42 3.39
CA HIS A 5 8.54 13.54 4.26
C HIS A 5 7.62 14.73 4.03
N TRP A 6 7.24 15.02 2.78
CA TRP A 6 6.29 16.10 2.45
C TRP A 6 4.91 15.89 3.05
N ILE A 7 4.37 14.67 3.01
CA ILE A 7 3.08 14.32 3.63
C ILE A 7 3.16 14.40 5.16
N ARG A 8 4.26 13.94 5.77
CA ARG A 8 4.48 14.08 7.23
C ARG A 8 4.60 15.53 7.66
N THR A 9 5.28 16.37 6.88
CA THR A 9 5.44 17.81 7.17
C THR A 9 4.11 18.54 7.02
N ILE A 10 3.31 18.23 6.00
CA ILE A 10 1.96 18.80 5.85
C ILE A 10 1.07 18.38 7.02
N VAL A 11 1.02 17.09 7.36
CA VAL A 11 0.21 16.59 8.48
C VAL A 11 0.69 17.18 9.81
N GLY A 12 2.01 17.27 10.03
CA GLY A 12 2.59 17.86 11.24
C GLY A 12 2.41 19.38 11.37
N MET A 13 2.33 20.13 10.26
CA MET A 13 2.01 21.57 10.27
C MET A 13 0.59 21.86 10.79
N PHE A 14 -0.32 20.88 10.71
CA PHE A 14 -1.68 21.00 11.25
C PHE A 14 -1.80 20.65 12.74
N GLU A 15 -0.82 19.98 13.36
CA GLU A 15 -0.89 19.50 14.75
C GLU A 15 -0.11 20.35 15.78
N LEU A 16 0.76 21.26 15.34
CA LEU A 16 1.65 22.03 16.23
C LEU A 16 1.35 23.54 16.36
N LEU A 17 0.17 24.01 15.95
CA LEU A 17 -0.20 25.41 16.21
C LEU A 17 -0.82 25.58 17.62
N PRO A 18 -0.33 26.54 18.43
CA PRO A 18 -0.93 26.82 19.73
C PRO A 18 -2.38 27.29 19.55
N LYS A 19 -3.26 26.84 20.44
CA LYS A 19 -4.71 27.10 20.44
C LYS A 19 -5.10 28.60 20.50
N SER A 20 -4.13 29.51 20.62
CA SER A 20 -4.32 30.96 20.67
C SER A 20 -4.41 31.63 19.28
N LEU A 21 -4.16 30.92 18.17
CA LEU A 21 -4.19 31.50 16.81
C LEU A 21 -5.44 31.14 15.98
N THR A 22 -6.50 30.59 16.58
CA THR A 22 -7.77 30.34 15.88
C THR A 22 -8.52 31.65 15.61
N SER A 23 -8.06 32.42 14.64
CA SER A 23 -8.73 33.62 14.14
C SER A 23 -9.55 33.33 12.87
N ARG A 24 -10.65 34.06 12.68
CA ARG A 24 -11.65 33.90 11.60
C ARG A 24 -11.04 33.90 10.18
N ARG A 25 -9.86 34.51 10.01
CA ARG A 25 -9.06 34.55 8.78
C ARG A 25 -8.41 33.20 8.41
N TYR A 26 -8.10 32.34 9.38
CA TYR A 26 -7.61 30.97 9.15
C TYR A 26 -8.72 30.04 8.67
N ASN A 27 -9.97 30.24 9.11
CA ASN A 27 -11.10 29.42 8.67
C ASN A 27 -11.47 29.66 7.20
N LEU A 28 -11.33 30.89 6.68
CA LEU A 28 -11.52 31.21 5.27
C LEU A 28 -10.41 30.63 4.38
N HIS A 29 -9.15 30.77 4.78
CA HIS A 29 -7.99 30.21 4.06
C HIS A 29 -8.01 28.66 4.06
N ARG A 30 -8.48 28.05 5.16
CA ARG A 30 -8.65 26.60 5.30
C ARG A 30 -9.74 26.02 4.40
N ALA A 31 -10.84 26.74 4.20
CA ALA A 31 -11.90 26.32 3.28
C ALA A 31 -11.44 26.42 1.81
N SER A 32 -10.82 27.54 1.43
CA SER A 32 -10.29 27.75 0.08
C SER A 32 -9.20 26.74 -0.29
N PHE A 33 -8.26 26.45 0.62
CA PHE A 33 -7.19 25.47 0.40
C PHE A 33 -7.71 24.04 0.30
N LYS A 34 -8.73 23.69 1.09
CA LYS A 34 -9.36 22.37 1.03
C LYS A 34 -10.04 22.14 -0.32
N ASP A 35 -10.70 23.16 -0.86
CA ASP A 35 -11.40 23.07 -2.13
C ASP A 35 -10.43 23.08 -3.34
N GLU A 36 -9.30 23.79 -3.26
CA GLU A 36 -8.20 23.71 -4.24
C GLU A 36 -7.47 22.36 -4.22
N PHE A 37 -7.16 21.81 -3.03
CA PHE A 37 -6.52 20.49 -2.91
C PHE A 37 -7.43 19.36 -3.43
N LYS A 38 -8.73 19.47 -3.15
CA LYS A 38 -9.75 18.56 -3.66
C LYS A 38 -9.83 18.61 -5.18
N LYS A 39 -9.84 19.80 -5.78
CA LYS A 39 -9.83 19.98 -7.24
C LYS A 39 -8.54 19.47 -7.90
N ALA A 40 -7.38 19.66 -7.28
CA ALA A 40 -6.09 19.18 -7.78
C ALA A 40 -5.91 17.65 -7.68
N PHE A 41 -6.69 16.98 -6.83
CA PHE A 41 -6.73 15.52 -6.68
C PHE A 41 -7.85 14.89 -7.55
N GLU A 42 -8.90 15.66 -7.83
CA GLU A 42 -10.06 15.30 -8.66
C GLU A 42 -9.79 15.37 -10.18
N ASP A 43 -8.62 15.82 -10.63
CA ASP A 43 -8.11 15.53 -11.99
C ASP A 43 -7.80 14.03 -12.22
N GLN A 44 -8.17 13.16 -11.25
CA GLN A 44 -8.55 11.73 -11.31
C GLN A 44 -7.54 10.72 -11.89
N HIS A 45 -6.81 11.06 -12.94
CA HIS A 45 -5.74 10.27 -13.54
C HIS A 45 -4.60 9.98 -12.57
N VAL A 46 -4.32 10.88 -11.62
CA VAL A 46 -3.22 10.69 -10.66
C VAL A 46 -3.53 9.57 -9.66
N LEU A 47 -4.79 9.42 -9.27
CA LEU A 47 -5.23 8.32 -8.41
C LEU A 47 -5.30 7.00 -9.16
N GLU A 48 -5.87 7.00 -10.37
CA GLU A 48 -5.89 5.81 -11.24
C GLU A 48 -4.49 5.33 -11.54
N GLY A 49 -3.58 6.24 -11.92
CA GLY A 49 -2.17 5.94 -12.15
C GLY A 49 -1.45 5.46 -10.90
N LEU A 50 -1.83 5.94 -9.71
CA LEU A 50 -1.28 5.43 -8.44
C LEU A 50 -1.75 4.00 -8.16
N VAL A 51 -3.03 3.72 -8.35
CA VAL A 51 -3.59 2.36 -8.18
C VAL A 51 -2.98 1.41 -9.21
N GLU A 52 -2.86 1.84 -10.46
CA GLU A 52 -2.20 1.07 -11.52
C GLU A 52 -0.73 0.81 -11.20
N MET A 53 0.01 1.83 -10.74
CA MET A 53 1.39 1.67 -10.30
C MET A 53 1.52 0.67 -9.16
N LYS A 54 0.61 0.72 -8.18
CA LYS A 54 0.58 -0.24 -7.06
C LYS A 54 0.20 -1.64 -7.50
N LEU A 55 -0.70 -1.79 -8.46
CA LEU A 55 -1.00 -3.06 -9.10
C LEU A 55 0.24 -3.62 -9.83
N GLN A 56 0.98 -2.79 -10.57
CA GLN A 56 2.22 -3.22 -11.21
C GLN A 56 3.29 -3.60 -10.18
N GLU A 57 3.37 -2.88 -9.06
CA GLU A 57 4.24 -3.25 -7.93
C GLU A 57 3.86 -4.61 -7.36
N PHE A 58 2.56 -4.88 -7.16
CA PHE A 58 2.06 -6.19 -6.74
C PHE A 58 2.44 -7.30 -7.73
N LEU A 59 2.18 -7.10 -9.02
CA LEU A 59 2.46 -8.08 -10.06
C LEU A 59 3.96 -8.39 -10.15
N ASN A 60 4.81 -7.39 -9.96
CA ASN A 60 6.26 -7.54 -10.03
C ASN A 60 6.90 -7.89 -8.69
N LEU A 61 6.12 -8.02 -7.61
CA LEU A 61 6.64 -8.29 -6.28
C LEU A 61 7.43 -9.60 -6.24
N LYS A 62 8.69 -9.51 -5.82
CA LYS A 62 9.59 -10.65 -5.58
C LYS A 62 10.04 -10.69 -4.13
N GLN A 63 10.28 -11.90 -3.62
CA GLN A 63 10.88 -12.12 -2.31
C GLN A 63 12.25 -11.44 -2.24
N GLY A 64 13.10 -11.65 -3.25
CA GLY A 64 14.47 -11.14 -3.25
C GLY A 64 15.23 -11.61 -2.01
N ASN A 65 15.85 -10.68 -1.29
CA ASN A 65 16.57 -10.95 -0.05
C ASN A 65 15.68 -10.86 1.20
N LYS A 66 14.38 -10.60 1.06
CA LYS A 66 13.44 -10.53 2.20
C LYS A 66 13.27 -11.91 2.82
N THR A 67 13.11 -11.93 4.14
CA THR A 67 12.58 -13.09 4.85
C THR A 67 11.18 -13.43 4.34
N VAL A 68 10.72 -14.66 4.59
CA VAL A 68 9.36 -15.08 4.18
C VAL A 68 8.30 -14.20 4.86
N LEU A 69 8.51 -13.83 6.12
CA LEU A 69 7.59 -12.97 6.88
C LEU A 69 7.50 -11.56 6.29
N GLU A 70 8.64 -10.90 6.02
CA GLU A 70 8.66 -9.58 5.37
C GLU A 70 8.02 -9.61 3.98
N TYR A 71 8.19 -10.73 3.26
CA TYR A 71 7.55 -10.94 1.97
C TYR A 71 6.04 -11.10 2.09
N ILE A 72 5.54 -11.84 3.09
CA ILE A 72 4.10 -11.96 3.39
C ILE A 72 3.50 -10.59 3.70
N HIS A 73 4.16 -9.78 4.53
CA HIS A 73 3.71 -8.42 4.83
C HIS A 73 3.63 -7.57 3.56
N SER A 74 4.70 -7.53 2.77
CA SER A 74 4.72 -6.77 1.50
C SER A 74 3.62 -7.23 0.53
N PHE A 75 3.37 -8.54 0.47
CA PHE A 75 2.34 -9.12 -0.38
C PHE A 75 0.93 -8.70 0.06
N ASN A 76 0.64 -8.79 1.36
CA ASN A 76 -0.66 -8.39 1.91
C ASN A 76 -0.89 -6.88 1.78
N ASP A 77 0.14 -6.07 2.00
CA ASP A 77 0.07 -4.61 1.86
C ASP A 77 -0.27 -4.19 0.42
N LEU A 78 0.25 -4.92 -0.58
CA LEU A 78 0.00 -4.62 -2.00
C LEU A 78 -1.26 -5.29 -2.55
N ALA A 79 -1.73 -6.38 -1.93
CA ALA A 79 -2.91 -7.13 -2.37
C ALA A 79 -4.19 -6.28 -2.40
N GLN A 80 -4.29 -5.25 -1.56
CA GLN A 80 -5.43 -4.33 -1.56
C GLN A 80 -5.60 -3.57 -2.89
N TYR A 81 -4.55 -3.46 -3.70
CA TYR A 81 -4.56 -2.82 -5.02
C TYR A 81 -4.78 -3.81 -6.17
N ALA A 82 -4.87 -5.11 -5.88
CA ALA A 82 -4.97 -6.18 -6.88
C ALA A 82 -6.13 -7.16 -6.60
N PRO A 83 -7.37 -6.67 -6.37
CA PRO A 83 -8.48 -7.50 -5.89
C PRO A 83 -8.81 -8.67 -6.82
N ALA A 84 -8.65 -8.52 -8.13
CA ALA A 84 -8.86 -9.59 -9.10
C ALA A 84 -7.83 -10.73 -8.95
N GLN A 85 -6.58 -10.40 -8.62
CA GLN A 85 -5.48 -11.36 -8.49
C GLN A 85 -5.51 -12.10 -7.16
N VAL A 86 -6.23 -11.58 -6.16
CA VAL A 86 -6.37 -12.20 -4.84
C VAL A 86 -7.81 -12.60 -4.50
N ALA A 87 -8.66 -12.73 -5.52
CA ALA A 87 -10.09 -13.00 -5.38
C ALA A 87 -10.41 -14.37 -4.76
N SER A 88 -9.54 -15.36 -4.96
CA SER A 88 -9.62 -16.68 -4.34
C SER A 88 -8.31 -17.00 -3.63
N ASP A 89 -8.39 -17.91 -2.66
CA ASP A 89 -7.18 -18.37 -1.96
C ASP A 89 -6.20 -19.07 -2.91
N ASP A 90 -6.70 -19.84 -3.89
CA ASP A 90 -5.88 -20.46 -4.93
C ASP A 90 -5.12 -19.40 -5.77
N SER A 91 -5.82 -18.34 -6.22
CA SER A 91 -5.19 -17.24 -6.95
C SER A 91 -4.16 -16.53 -6.08
N LYS A 92 -4.50 -16.27 -4.81
CA LYS A 92 -3.60 -15.64 -3.84
C LYS A 92 -2.32 -16.46 -3.65
N LYS A 93 -2.44 -17.78 -3.48
CA LYS A 93 -1.32 -18.71 -3.38
C LYS A 93 -0.48 -18.72 -4.66
N MET A 94 -1.12 -18.75 -5.82
CA MET A 94 -0.44 -18.71 -7.12
C MET A 94 0.42 -17.44 -7.25
N TYR A 95 -0.16 -16.26 -7.00
CA TYR A 95 0.55 -14.99 -7.11
C TYR A 95 1.66 -14.86 -6.06
N PHE A 96 1.43 -15.33 -4.83
CA PHE A 96 2.47 -15.38 -3.80
C PHE A 96 3.65 -16.27 -4.22
N SER A 97 3.37 -17.51 -4.64
CA SER A 97 4.40 -18.46 -5.08
C SER A 97 5.18 -17.99 -6.31
N ARG A 98 4.59 -17.14 -7.17
CA ARG A 98 5.25 -16.56 -8.34
C ARG A 98 6.42 -15.63 -7.95
N GLY A 99 6.31 -14.92 -6.83
CA GLY A 99 7.35 -14.00 -6.38
C GLY A 99 8.41 -14.63 -5.49
N LEU A 100 8.19 -15.86 -4.99
CA LEU A 100 9.19 -16.60 -4.23
C LEU A 100 10.42 -16.98 -5.06
N SER A 101 11.55 -17.17 -4.36
CA SER A 101 12.72 -17.82 -4.95
C SER A 101 12.38 -19.25 -5.43
N PRO A 102 13.07 -19.80 -6.45
CA PRO A 102 12.77 -21.14 -6.96
C PRO A 102 12.74 -22.21 -5.87
N LYS A 103 13.72 -22.17 -4.95
CA LYS A 103 13.82 -23.10 -3.82
C LYS A 103 12.60 -23.00 -2.88
N MET A 104 12.18 -21.78 -2.54
CA MET A 104 11.04 -21.56 -1.64
C MET A 104 9.70 -21.88 -2.32
N ARG A 105 9.57 -21.56 -3.61
CA ARG A 105 8.40 -21.91 -4.41
C ARG A 105 8.13 -23.42 -4.41
N VAL A 106 9.16 -24.24 -4.61
CA VAL A 106 9.01 -25.70 -4.55
C VAL A 106 8.55 -26.13 -3.15
N LYS A 107 9.22 -25.64 -2.10
CA LYS A 107 8.86 -25.96 -0.70
C LYS A 107 7.41 -25.61 -0.40
N VAL A 108 6.98 -24.38 -0.70
CA VAL A 108 5.62 -23.89 -0.41
C VAL A 108 4.56 -24.68 -1.19
N ASN A 109 4.78 -24.90 -2.49
CA ASN A 109 3.81 -25.61 -3.33
C ASN A 109 3.64 -27.08 -2.93
N MET A 110 4.68 -27.71 -2.36
CA MET A 110 4.60 -29.08 -1.85
C MET A 110 4.02 -29.16 -0.43
N SER A 111 4.25 -28.15 0.41
CA SER A 111 3.94 -28.24 1.85
C SER A 111 2.55 -27.73 2.21
N TYR A 112 1.98 -26.82 1.42
CA TYR A 112 0.72 -26.16 1.75
C TYR A 112 -0.27 -26.30 0.61
N SER A 113 -1.54 -26.54 0.92
CA SER A 113 -2.61 -26.57 -0.08
C SER A 113 -3.17 -25.17 -0.36
N SER A 114 -3.16 -24.27 0.63
CA SER A 114 -3.76 -22.92 0.58
C SER A 114 -2.78 -21.83 1.03
N PHE A 115 -3.00 -20.57 0.64
CA PHE A 115 -2.24 -19.41 1.12
C PHE A 115 -2.50 -19.18 2.62
N HIS A 116 -3.76 -19.29 3.05
CA HIS A 116 -4.12 -19.13 4.46
C HIS A 116 -3.36 -20.10 5.38
N GLN A 117 -3.27 -21.39 5.00
CA GLN A 117 -2.52 -22.39 5.75
C GLN A 117 -1.05 -22.00 5.90
N MET A 118 -0.44 -21.58 4.79
CA MET A 118 0.96 -21.15 4.79
C MET A 118 1.21 -19.95 5.72
N VAL A 119 0.33 -18.94 5.70
CA VAL A 119 0.49 -17.75 6.57
C VAL A 119 0.32 -18.11 8.04
N ASN A 120 -0.65 -18.97 8.36
CA ASN A 120 -0.89 -19.42 9.73
C ASN A 120 0.30 -20.20 10.31
N ASP A 121 1.01 -20.97 9.48
CA ASP A 121 2.18 -21.75 9.91
C ASP A 121 3.49 -20.94 9.94
N ALA A 122 3.49 -19.73 9.35
CA ALA A 122 4.66 -18.86 9.27
C ALA A 122 4.73 -17.78 10.37
N ILE A 123 3.65 -17.63 11.16
CA ILE A 123 3.48 -16.67 12.27
C ILE A 123 3.44 -17.46 13.57
#